data_AF-A0A7S2QEZ7-F1
#
_entry.id   AF-A0A7S2QEZ7-F1
#
_cell.length_a   1.000
_cell.length_b   1.000
_cell.length_c   1.000
_cell.angle_alpha   90.00
_cell.angle_beta   90.00
_cell.angle_gamma   90.00
#
_symmetry.space_group_name_H-M   'P 1'
#
loop_
_entity.id
_entity.type
_entity.pdbx_description
1 polymer ?
#
loop_
_entity_poly.entity_id
_entity_poly.type
_entity_poly.pdbx_seq_one_letter_code
_entity_poly.pdbx_strand_id
1 'polypeptide(L)'
;EAVRQDGISLEFASAELRQDRELVLEAVRQNWQALLFASEELKEDRELILEGIRHHWAAFGHAAASLKDDRDFVFEAVQLNARVLQHASVDFRQDPGPV
;
A
#
# COMPACT_ATOMS: atom_id res chain seq x y z
N GLU A 1 -9.08 -25.04 -6.12
CA GLU A 1 -9.93 -23.91 -5.69
C GLU A 1 -9.38 -22.61 -6.25
N ALA A 2 -10.26 -21.77 -6.79
CA ALA A 2 -9.95 -20.69 -7.72
C ALA A 2 -9.91 -19.32 -7.03
N VAL A 3 -8.78 -18.99 -6.39
CA VAL A 3 -8.58 -17.67 -5.73
C VAL A 3 -7.30 -16.97 -6.22
N ARG A 4 -6.62 -17.50 -7.24
CA ARG A 4 -5.25 -17.07 -7.61
C ARG A 4 -5.12 -16.16 -8.83
N GLN A 5 -6.21 -15.54 -9.32
CA GLN A 5 -6.10 -14.79 -10.58
C GLN A 5 -6.47 -13.33 -10.58
N ASP A 6 -7.15 -12.78 -9.58
CA ASP A 6 -7.40 -11.34 -9.59
C ASP A 6 -7.50 -10.79 -8.18
N GLY A 7 -6.70 -9.78 -7.85
CA GLY A 7 -6.89 -8.98 -6.62
C GLY A 7 -8.26 -8.30 -6.53
N ILE A 8 -9.06 -8.34 -7.62
CA ILE A 8 -10.49 -7.98 -7.67
C ILE A 8 -11.36 -9.00 -6.91
N SER A 9 -10.91 -10.23 -6.70
CA SER A 9 -11.65 -11.25 -5.93
C SER A 9 -11.84 -10.86 -4.46
N LEU A 10 -10.99 -9.97 -3.93
CA LEU A 10 -11.10 -9.47 -2.56
C LEU A 10 -12.36 -8.62 -2.34
N GLU A 11 -12.90 -8.00 -3.39
CA GLU A 11 -14.15 -7.23 -3.35
C GLU A 11 -15.34 -8.06 -2.87
N PHE A 12 -15.38 -9.32 -3.30
CA PHE A 12 -16.47 -10.26 -2.99
C PHE A 12 -16.17 -11.12 -1.76
N ALA A 13 -15.00 -10.96 -1.15
CA ALA A 13 -14.60 -11.72 0.02
C ALA A 13 -15.33 -11.20 1.28
N SER A 14 -15.54 -12.10 2.25
CA SER A 14 -16.16 -11.72 3.53
C SER A 14 -15.30 -10.68 4.26
N ALA A 15 -15.89 -9.98 5.23
CA ALA A 15 -15.15 -8.99 6.01
C ALA A 15 -13.93 -9.61 6.72
N GLU A 16 -14.08 -10.84 7.21
CA GLU A 16 -13.02 -11.61 7.87
C GLU A 16 -11.86 -11.90 6.91
N LEU A 17 -12.15 -12.28 5.66
CA LEU A 17 -11.12 -12.53 4.65
C LEU A 17 -10.41 -11.26 4.18
N ARG A 18 -11.10 -10.11 4.22
CA ARG A 18 -10.50 -8.79 3.93
C ARG A 18 -9.61 -8.27 5.06
N GLN A 19 -9.67 -8.90 6.23
CA GLN A 19 -8.79 -8.68 7.38
C GLN A 19 -7.68 -9.72 7.48
N ASP A 20 -7.73 -10.80 6.69
CA ASP A 20 -6.67 -11.80 6.65
C ASP A 20 -5.45 -11.23 5.93
N ARG A 21 -4.45 -10.86 6.73
CA ARG A 21 -3.20 -10.27 6.27
C ARG A 21 -2.53 -11.08 5.16
N GLU A 22 -2.44 -12.41 5.31
CA GLU A 22 -1.72 -13.25 4.36
C GLU A 22 -2.46 -13.32 3.03
N LEU A 23 -3.78 -13.45 3.07
CA LEU A 23 -4.64 -13.44 1.90
C LEU A 23 -4.57 -12.10 1.17
N VAL A 24 -4.70 -10.99 1.90
CA VAL A 24 -4.61 -9.63 1.33
C VAL A 24 -3.21 -9.39 0.75
N LEU A 25 -2.14 -9.80 1.43
CA LEU A 25 -0.78 -9.66 0.92
C LEU A 25 -0.57 -10.42 -0.40
N GLU A 26 -1.07 -11.65 -0.49
CA GLU A 26 -1.00 -12.42 -1.72
C GLU A 26 -1.82 -11.77 -2.86
N ALA A 27 -2.98 -11.20 -2.54
CA ALA A 27 -3.78 -10.45 -3.49
C ALA A 27 -3.07 -9.17 -3.97
N VAL A 28 -2.40 -8.43 -3.06
CA VAL A 28 -1.62 -7.22 -3.37
C VAL A 28 -0.45 -7.52 -4.28
N ARG A 29 0.26 -8.64 -4.06
CA ARG A 29 1.34 -9.11 -4.94
C ARG A 29 0.88 -9.40 -6.36
N GLN A 30 -0.38 -9.81 -6.53
CA GLN A 30 -0.97 -10.05 -7.85
C GLN A 30 -1.54 -8.76 -8.46
N ASN A 31 -2.20 -7.93 -7.66
CA ASN A 31 -2.71 -6.63 -8.06
C ASN A 31 -2.76 -5.69 -6.84
N TRP A 32 -1.96 -4.62 -6.89
CA TRP A 32 -1.91 -3.58 -5.84
C TRP A 32 -3.28 -2.99 -5.50
N GLN A 33 -4.24 -2.99 -6.43
CA GLN A 33 -5.59 -2.48 -6.21
C GLN A 33 -6.37 -3.30 -5.16
N ALA A 34 -5.90 -4.48 -4.76
CA ALA A 34 -6.47 -5.23 -3.64
C ALA A 34 -6.50 -4.41 -2.32
N LEU A 35 -5.61 -3.41 -2.19
CA LEU A 35 -5.60 -2.46 -1.07
C LEU A 35 -6.89 -1.62 -0.97
N LEU A 36 -7.69 -1.48 -2.04
CA LEU A 36 -9.02 -0.84 -1.95
C LEU A 36 -9.93 -1.57 -0.96
N PHE A 37 -9.81 -2.90 -0.93
CA PHE A 37 -10.72 -3.79 -0.20
C PHE A 37 -10.14 -4.28 1.12
N ALA A 38 -8.84 -4.08 1.36
CA ALA A 38 -8.22 -4.34 2.65
C ALA A 38 -8.90 -3.54 3.76
N SER A 39 -8.94 -4.11 4.97
CA SER A 39 -9.45 -3.40 6.13
C SER A 39 -8.58 -2.19 6.49
N GLU A 40 -9.14 -1.25 7.26
CA GLU A 40 -8.38 -0.07 7.70
C GLU A 40 -7.20 -0.46 8.59
N GLU A 41 -7.33 -1.51 9.40
CA GLU A 41 -6.22 -2.03 10.22
C GLU A 41 -5.08 -2.55 9.34
N LEU A 42 -5.37 -3.22 8.23
CA LEU A 42 -4.35 -3.67 7.30
C LEU A 42 -3.72 -2.51 6.51
N LYS A 43 -4.39 -1.36 6.37
CA LYS A 43 -3.80 -0.16 5.77
C LYS A 43 -2.80 0.54 6.68
N GLU A 44 -2.77 0.19 7.96
CA GLU A 44 -1.70 0.55 8.90
C GLU A 44 -0.50 -0.42 8.82
N ASP A 45 -0.63 -1.55 8.12
CA ASP A 45 0.47 -2.47 7.91
C ASP A 45 1.48 -1.91 6.91
N ARG A 46 2.60 -1.45 7.47
CA ARG A 46 3.74 -0.90 6.75
C ARG A 46 4.21 -1.81 5.60
N GLU A 47 4.39 -3.11 5.85
CA GLU A 47 4.92 -4.05 4.86
C GLU A 47 3.92 -4.26 3.72
N LEU A 48 2.64 -4.38 4.06
CA LEU A 48 1.57 -4.56 3.07
C LEU A 48 1.50 -3.37 2.11
N ILE A 49 1.56 -2.16 2.64
CA ILE A 49 1.53 -0.95 1.82
C ILE A 49 2.80 -0.81 0.97
N LEU A 50 3.98 -1.07 1.54
CA LEU A 50 5.24 -1.02 0.78
C LEU A 50 5.26 -2.03 -0.37
N GLU A 51 4.69 -3.21 -0.17
CA GLU A 51 4.54 -4.19 -1.25
C GLU A 51 3.62 -3.65 -2.35
N GLY A 52 2.49 -3.01 -2.01
CA GLY A 52 1.65 -2.33 -3.00
C GLY A 52 2.40 -1.24 -3.76
N ILE A 53 3.21 -0.42 -3.07
CA ILE A 53 3.99 0.68 -3.65
C ILE A 53 5.04 0.19 -4.64
N ARG A 54 5.65 -0.98 -4.36
CA ARG A 54 6.59 -1.66 -5.25
C ARG A 54 5.97 -1.90 -6.63
N HIS A 55 4.69 -2.28 -6.67
CA HIS A 55 3.96 -2.52 -7.92
C HIS A 55 3.41 -1.23 -8.53
N HIS A 56 2.87 -0.32 -7.72
CA HIS A 56 2.33 0.94 -8.22
C HIS A 56 2.31 2.04 -7.17
N TRP A 57 2.80 3.24 -7.53
CA TRP A 57 2.91 4.39 -6.62
C TRP A 57 1.58 4.78 -5.96
N ALA A 58 0.45 4.57 -6.63
CA ALA A 58 -0.87 4.95 -6.09
C ALA A 58 -1.28 4.12 -4.86
N ALA A 59 -0.62 2.99 -4.60
CA ALA A 59 -0.79 2.23 -3.36
C ALA A 59 -0.46 3.07 -2.11
N PHE A 60 0.45 4.06 -2.24
CA PHE A 60 0.73 5.02 -1.17
C PHE A 60 -0.53 5.78 -0.71
N GLY A 61 -1.49 6.01 -1.61
CA GLY A 61 -2.77 6.65 -1.28
C GLY A 61 -3.60 5.85 -0.28
N HIS A 62 -3.42 4.53 -0.21
CA HIS A 62 -4.13 3.65 0.72
C HIS A 62 -3.50 3.55 2.09
N ALA A 63 -2.26 4.02 2.27
CA ALA A 63 -1.61 4.02 3.58
C ALA A 63 -2.43 4.82 4.59
N ALA A 64 -2.51 4.34 5.82
CA ALA A 64 -3.08 5.11 6.93
C ALA A 64 -2.33 6.45 7.10
N ALA A 65 -3.02 7.45 7.67
CA ALA A 65 -2.42 8.77 7.92
C ALA A 65 -1.17 8.66 8.81
N SER A 66 -1.20 7.78 9.81
CA SER A 66 -0.05 7.48 10.69
C SER A 66 1.20 7.06 9.93
N LEU A 67 1.06 6.23 8.88
CA LEU A 67 2.17 5.85 8.02
C LEU A 67 2.62 7.02 7.14
N LYS A 68 1.69 7.79 6.58
CA LYS A 68 2.03 8.95 5.72
C LYS A 68 2.77 10.06 6.49
N ASP A 69 2.52 10.17 7.80
CA ASP A 69 3.22 11.10 8.69
C ASP A 69 4.57 10.54 9.18
N ASP A 70 4.82 9.23 9.03
CA ASP A 70 6.10 8.59 9.33
C ASP A 70 7.11 8.84 8.21
N ARG A 71 8.13 9.64 8.54
CA ARG A 71 9.20 10.01 7.60
C ARG A 71 10.01 8.81 7.11
N ASP A 72 10.27 7.82 7.96
CA ASP A 72 11.05 6.65 7.58
C ASP A 72 10.27 5.78 6.61
N PHE A 73 8.96 5.65 6.82
CA PHE A 73 8.06 5.01 5.87
C PHE A 73 8.02 5.74 4.52
N VAL A 74 7.82 7.07 4.53
CA VAL A 74 7.76 7.85 3.28
C VAL A 74 9.09 7.76 2.53
N PHE A 75 10.22 7.83 3.23
CA PHE A 75 11.54 7.66 2.62
C PHE A 75 11.66 6.29 1.94
N GLU A 76 11.27 5.20 2.62
CA GLU A 76 11.31 3.87 2.03
C GLU A 76 10.36 3.74 0.83
N ALA A 77 9.15 4.28 0.91
CA ALA A 77 8.20 4.33 -0.19
C ALA A 77 8.78 5.02 -1.44
N VAL A 78 9.52 6.11 -1.25
CA VAL A 78 10.19 6.84 -2.34
C VAL A 78 11.36 6.02 -2.91
N GLN A 79 12.12 5.30 -2.09
CA GLN A 79 13.19 4.39 -2.55
C GLN A 79 12.63 3.22 -3.38
N LEU A 80 11.46 2.68 -3.01
CA LEU A 80 10.79 1.63 -3.77
C LEU A 80 10.21 2.15 -5.07
N ASN A 81 9.60 3.33 -5.05
CA ASN A 81 8.96 3.91 -6.22
C ASN A 81 9.07 5.44 -6.21
N ALA A 82 10.02 5.96 -6.99
CA ALA A 82 10.28 7.41 -7.08
C ALA A 82 9.06 8.24 -7.52
N ARG A 83 8.04 7.63 -8.16
CA ARG A 83 6.79 8.32 -8.51
C ARG A 83 5.93 8.67 -7.30
N VAL A 84 6.16 8.05 -6.15
CA VAL A 84 5.52 8.43 -4.87
C VAL A 84 5.81 9.90 -4.58
N LEU A 85 7.08 10.34 -4.71
CA LEU A 85 7.48 11.73 -4.47
C LEU A 85 6.84 12.73 -5.45
N GLN A 86 6.61 12.30 -6.69
CA GLN A 86 5.97 13.15 -7.70
C GLN A 86 4.49 13.43 -7.37
N HIS A 87 3.82 12.50 -6.67
CA HIS A 87 2.38 12.55 -6.40
C HIS A 87 1.99 12.73 -4.94
N ALA A 88 2.87 12.56 -3.96
CA ALA A 88 2.61 12.72 -2.52
C ALA A 88 2.41 14.19 -2.07
N SER A 89 1.99 15.08 -2.97
CA SER A 89 1.88 16.54 -2.77
C SER A 89 3.24 17.23 -2.54
N VAL A 90 3.21 18.55 -2.69
CA VAL A 90 4.36 19.47 -2.76
C VAL A 90 5.14 19.55 -1.43
N ASP A 91 4.56 19.08 -0.33
CA ASP A 91 5.13 19.17 1.02
C ASP A 91 6.41 18.34 1.19
N PHE A 92 6.54 17.21 0.49
CA PHE A 92 7.77 16.40 0.49
C PHE A 92 8.81 16.86 -0.56
N ARG A 93 8.47 17.80 -1.46
CA ARG A 93 9.42 18.30 -2.48
C ARG A 93 10.38 19.36 -1.93
N GLN A 94 10.10 19.91 -0.75
CA GLN A 94 10.86 21.02 -0.15
C GLN A 94 11.90 20.57 0.89
N ASP A 95 11.90 19.29 1.29
CA ASP A 95 12.85 18.75 2.26
C ASP A 95 13.69 17.64 1.60
N PRO A 96 14.88 17.97 1.04
CA PRO A 96 15.83 16.95 0.63
C PRO A 96 16.26 16.25 1.91
N GLY A 97 15.92 14.96 2.07
CA GLY A 97 16.19 14.17 3.28
C GLY A 97 17.62 14.31 3.83
N PRO A 98 17.87 13.82 5.04
CA PRO A 98 19.08 14.15 5.80
C PRO A 98 20.35 13.93 4.97
N VAL A 99 21.12 15.02 4.83
CA VAL A 99 22.49 15.05 4.29
C VAL A 99 23.44 14.14 5.05
#